data_AF-A0A2N3AJH4-F1
#
_entry.id   AF-A0A2N3AJH4-F1
#
_cell.length_a   1.000
_cell.length_b   1.000
_cell.length_c   1.000
_cell.angle_alpha   90.00
_cell.angle_beta   90.00
_cell.angle_gamma   90.00
#
_symmetry.space_group_name_H-M   'P 1'
#
loop_
_entity.id
_entity.type
_entity.pdbx_description
1 polymer ?
#
loop_
_entity_poly.entity_id
_entity_poly.type
_entity_poly.pdbx_seq_one_letter_code
_entity_poly.pdbx_strand_id
1 'polypeptide(L)'
;PLEDYFTEEIFIQVLNKKKNSKIKSFLMKQEFITGLGNIYANEVLYRSNIHPLRLISSLNKREVRNLYQQIKLVLVEAVKLRGSTVADEAYRDTNGEKGKFAKKLQVYARKGELCIKCGHSIEVVKIEGRSSFICPQCQKL
;
A
#
# COMPACT_ATOMS: atom_id res chain seq x y z
N PRO A 1 -6.88 -10.44 -4.87
CA PRO A 1 -7.45 -9.70 -3.71
C PRO A 1 -8.88 -9.16 -3.92
N LEU A 2 -9.33 -8.98 -5.16
CA LEU A 2 -10.69 -8.51 -5.46
C LEU A 2 -11.71 -9.64 -5.64
N GLU A 3 -11.23 -10.86 -5.88
CA GLU A 3 -12.04 -12.08 -5.96
C GLU A 3 -12.64 -12.47 -4.61
N ASP A 4 -13.78 -13.18 -4.65
CA ASP A 4 -14.56 -13.55 -3.46
C ASP A 4 -13.83 -14.48 -2.50
N TYR A 5 -12.87 -15.27 -2.99
CA TYR A 5 -12.05 -16.15 -2.16
C TYR A 5 -11.02 -15.40 -1.30
N PHE A 6 -10.78 -14.11 -1.55
CA PHE A 6 -9.89 -13.31 -0.69
C PHE A 6 -10.70 -12.66 0.43
N THR A 7 -11.00 -13.45 1.47
CA THR A 7 -11.76 -12.99 2.65
C THR A 7 -10.84 -12.41 3.74
N GLU A 8 -11.45 -11.71 4.71
CA GLU A 8 -10.73 -11.17 5.88
C GLU A 8 -10.09 -12.30 6.70
N GLU A 9 -10.79 -13.41 6.86
CA GLU A 9 -10.34 -14.60 7.60
C GLU A 9 -9.11 -15.21 6.94
N ILE A 10 -9.13 -15.40 5.62
CA ILE A 10 -7.99 -15.93 4.87
C ILE A 10 -6.81 -14.97 4.97
N PHE A 11 -7.04 -13.66 4.84
CA PHE A 11 -5.99 -12.67 4.99
C PHE A 11 -5.32 -12.73 6.38
N ILE A 12 -6.12 -12.83 7.45
CA ILE A 12 -5.62 -12.99 8.82
C ILE A 12 -4.81 -14.27 8.96
N GLN A 13 -5.28 -15.40 8.41
CA GLN A 13 -4.56 -16.67 8.45
C GLN A 13 -3.19 -16.57 7.76
N VAL A 14 -3.11 -15.92 6.60
CA VAL A 14 -1.85 -15.74 5.88
C VAL A 14 -0.90 -14.81 6.66
N LEU A 15 -1.40 -13.71 7.22
CA LEU A 15 -0.60 -12.82 8.09
C LEU A 15 -0.03 -13.58 9.29
N ASN A 16 -0.83 -14.44 9.92
CA ASN A 16 -0.40 -15.23 11.07
C ASN A 16 0.76 -16.18 10.75
N LYS A 17 0.90 -16.66 9.50
CA LYS A 17 2.03 -17.48 9.07
C LYS A 17 3.32 -16.68 8.88
N LYS A 18 3.26 -15.34 8.84
CA LYS A 18 4.39 -14.45 8.57
C LYS A 18 4.57 -13.37 9.65
N LYS A 19 4.13 -13.65 10.90
CA LYS A 19 4.16 -12.73 12.06
C LYS A 19 5.46 -11.93 12.24
N ASN A 20 6.62 -12.54 11.98
CA ASN A 20 7.93 -11.92 12.17
C ASN A 20 8.41 -11.09 10.97
N SER A 21 7.62 -11.01 9.89
CA SER A 21 7.95 -10.21 8.72
C SER A 21 7.48 -8.77 8.89
N LYS A 22 8.22 -7.82 8.31
CA LYS A 22 7.78 -6.43 8.14
C LYS A 22 6.55 -6.40 7.22
N ILE A 23 5.56 -5.59 7.56
CA ILE A 23 4.28 -5.58 6.86
C ILE A 23 4.44 -5.21 5.37
N LYS A 24 5.27 -4.21 5.04
CA LYS A 24 5.46 -3.85 3.63
C LYS A 24 6.12 -4.97 2.83
N SER A 25 7.17 -5.59 3.37
CA SER A 25 7.83 -6.73 2.73
C SER A 25 6.85 -7.87 2.45
N PHE A 26 5.95 -8.16 3.38
CA PHE A 26 4.89 -9.16 3.17
C PHE A 26 3.92 -8.75 2.06
N LEU A 27 3.39 -7.52 2.09
CA LEU A 27 2.43 -7.02 1.09
C LEU A 27 2.99 -7.02 -0.34
N MET A 28 4.30 -6.90 -0.49
CA MET A 28 4.98 -6.89 -1.80
C MET A 28 5.21 -8.29 -2.40
N LYS A 29 5.05 -9.37 -1.61
CA LYS A 29 5.25 -10.74 -2.07
C LYS A 29 4.04 -11.20 -2.89
N GLN A 30 4.26 -11.38 -4.18
CA GLN A 30 3.21 -11.78 -5.13
C GLN A 30 2.62 -13.18 -4.84
N GLU A 31 3.35 -14.02 -4.11
CA GLU A 31 2.87 -15.31 -3.57
C GLU A 31 1.65 -15.14 -2.66
N PHE A 32 1.56 -14.05 -1.90
CA PHE A 32 0.47 -13.82 -0.94
C PHE A 32 -0.58 -12.85 -1.47
N ILE A 33 -0.14 -11.78 -2.14
CA ILE A 33 -1.04 -10.73 -2.65
C ILE A 33 -0.57 -10.32 -4.04
N THR A 34 -1.15 -10.94 -5.05
CA THR A 34 -0.87 -10.60 -6.44
C THR A 34 -1.49 -9.25 -6.80
N GLY A 35 -0.76 -8.44 -7.58
CA GLY A 35 -1.22 -7.13 -8.06
C GLY A 35 -0.99 -5.96 -7.08
N LEU A 36 -0.49 -6.23 -5.87
CA LEU A 36 -0.08 -5.18 -4.93
C LEU A 36 1.40 -4.82 -5.13
N GLY A 37 1.65 -3.83 -5.97
CA GLY A 37 2.99 -3.28 -6.25
C GLY A 37 3.42 -2.17 -5.28
N ASN A 38 4.61 -1.58 -5.50
CA ASN A 38 5.21 -0.62 -4.57
C ASN A 38 4.30 0.61 -4.34
N ILE A 39 3.70 1.13 -5.41
CA ILE A 39 2.77 2.27 -5.35
C ILE A 39 1.61 1.95 -4.40
N TYR A 40 0.86 0.90 -4.71
CA TYR A 40 -0.33 0.52 -3.95
C TYR A 40 0.00 0.09 -2.52
N ALA A 41 1.13 -0.58 -2.29
CA ALA A 41 1.55 -0.94 -0.94
C ALA A 41 1.82 0.30 -0.06
N ASN A 42 2.46 1.35 -0.62
CA ASN A 42 2.63 2.61 0.11
C ASN A 42 1.28 3.28 0.41
N GLU A 43 0.39 3.37 -0.59
CA GLU A 43 -0.93 3.98 -0.42
C GLU A 43 -1.80 3.23 0.58
N VAL A 44 -1.84 1.90 0.51
CA VAL A 44 -2.55 1.05 1.48
C VAL A 44 -2.04 1.29 2.90
N LEU A 45 -0.73 1.21 3.12
CA LEU A 45 -0.15 1.38 4.46
C LEU A 45 -0.37 2.78 5.01
N TYR A 46 -0.25 3.80 4.16
CA TYR A 46 -0.55 5.17 4.52
C TYR A 46 -2.02 5.37 4.86
N ARG A 47 -2.95 4.87 4.05
CA ARG A 47 -4.38 4.94 4.32
C ARG A 47 -4.75 4.19 5.60
N SER A 48 -4.06 3.08 5.90
CA SER A 48 -4.23 2.31 7.12
C SER A 48 -3.54 2.87 8.36
N ASN A 49 -2.75 3.95 8.24
CA ASN A 49 -1.92 4.51 9.32
C ASN A 49 -0.90 3.51 9.91
N ILE A 50 -0.37 2.60 9.09
CA ILE A 50 0.59 1.57 9.52
C ILE A 50 1.96 1.89 8.95
N HIS A 51 2.98 1.95 9.80
CA HIS A 51 4.36 2.13 9.35
C HIS A 51 4.86 0.88 8.60
N PRO A 52 5.52 1.02 7.44
CA PRO A 52 5.89 -0.12 6.59
C PRO A 52 6.91 -1.08 7.22
N LEU A 53 7.67 -0.61 8.21
CA LEU A 53 8.61 -1.44 8.99
C LEU A 53 7.98 -2.17 10.18
N ARG A 54 6.70 -1.91 10.52
CA ARG A 54 6.05 -2.63 11.61
C ARG A 54 6.00 -4.12 11.32
N LEU A 55 6.25 -4.92 12.35
CA LEU A 55 6.09 -6.37 12.28
C LEU A 55 4.61 -6.72 12.20
N ILE A 56 4.27 -7.76 11.45
CA ILE A 56 2.89 -8.26 11.37
C ILE A 56 2.37 -8.63 12.78
N SER A 57 3.22 -9.21 13.63
CA SER A 57 2.91 -9.53 15.02
C SER A 57 2.54 -8.33 15.88
N SER A 58 2.98 -7.12 15.51
CA SER A 58 2.69 -5.89 16.26
C SER A 58 1.32 -5.29 15.91
N LEU A 59 0.64 -5.78 14.86
CA LEU A 59 -0.64 -5.24 14.42
C LEU A 59 -1.78 -5.78 15.27
N ASN A 60 -2.64 -4.90 15.78
CA ASN A 60 -3.85 -5.30 16.47
C ASN A 60 -4.97 -5.67 15.48
N LYS A 61 -6.05 -6.30 15.98
CA LYS A 61 -7.17 -6.77 15.15
C LYS A 61 -7.82 -5.65 14.32
N ARG A 62 -7.96 -4.45 14.90
CA ARG A 62 -8.55 -3.28 14.22
C ARG A 62 -7.64 -2.80 13.08
N GLU A 63 -6.33 -2.78 13.30
CA GLU A 63 -5.35 -2.44 12.27
C GLU A 63 -5.36 -3.44 11.12
N VAL A 64 -5.42 -4.75 11.42
CA VAL A 64 -5.48 -5.80 10.39
C VAL A 64 -6.76 -5.69 9.55
N ARG A 65 -7.92 -5.48 10.19
CA ARG A 65 -9.19 -5.27 9.49
C ARG A 65 -9.16 -4.04 8.59
N ASN A 66 -8.65 -2.92 9.13
CA ASN A 66 -8.49 -1.69 8.34
C ASN A 66 -7.52 -1.90 7.17
N LEU A 67 -6.42 -2.63 7.38
CA LEU A 67 -5.47 -2.95 6.32
C LEU A 67 -6.13 -3.75 5.18
N TYR A 68 -6.87 -4.81 5.52
CA TYR A 68 -7.62 -5.61 4.56
C TYR A 68 -8.59 -4.75 3.74
N GLN A 69 -9.36 -3.89 4.40
CA GLN A 69 -10.30 -2.99 3.73
C GLN A 69 -9.58 -2.00 2.79
N GLN A 70 -8.48 -1.39 3.23
CA GLN A 70 -7.72 -0.47 2.40
C GLN A 70 -7.06 -1.15 1.19
N ILE A 71 -6.61 -2.40 1.31
CA ILE A 71 -6.11 -3.19 0.17
C ILE A 71 -7.20 -3.29 -0.90
N LYS A 72 -8.42 -3.70 -0.51
CA LYS A 72 -9.53 -3.83 -1.47
C LYS A 72 -9.89 -2.49 -2.09
N LEU A 73 -10.05 -1.44 -1.28
CA LEU A 73 -10.41 -0.10 -1.77
C LEU A 73 -9.37 0.46 -2.76
N VAL A 74 -8.08 0.41 -2.41
CA VAL A 74 -7.01 0.91 -3.28
C VAL A 74 -6.96 0.13 -4.59
N LEU A 75 -7.10 -1.20 -4.55
CA LEU A 75 -7.06 -2.02 -5.77
C LEU A 75 -8.32 -1.83 -6.64
N VAL A 76 -9.50 -1.70 -6.05
CA VAL A 76 -10.74 -1.35 -6.79
C VAL A 76 -10.60 0.01 -7.46
N GLU A 77 -10.12 1.02 -6.73
CA GLU A 77 -9.85 2.35 -7.27
C GLU A 77 -8.83 2.29 -8.42
N ALA A 78 -7.76 1.52 -8.25
CA ALA A 78 -6.72 1.34 -9.27
C ALA A 78 -7.30 0.70 -10.53
N VAL A 79 -8.08 -0.38 -10.42
CA VAL A 79 -8.74 -1.02 -11.57
C VAL A 79 -9.70 -0.04 -12.26
N LYS A 80 -10.56 0.64 -11.50
CA LYS A 80 -11.51 1.63 -12.03
C LYS A 80 -10.82 2.77 -12.78
N LEU A 81 -9.64 3.17 -12.31
CA LEU A 81 -8.85 4.25 -12.90
C LEU A 81 -7.79 3.76 -13.90
N ARG A 82 -7.82 2.47 -14.29
CA ARG A 82 -6.88 1.85 -15.24
C ARG A 82 -5.41 1.95 -14.81
N GLY A 83 -5.17 1.80 -13.52
CA GLY A 83 -3.84 1.79 -12.91
C GLY A 83 -3.25 3.19 -12.71
N SER A 84 -1.96 3.20 -12.37
CA SER A 84 -1.19 4.43 -12.09
C SER A 84 -0.14 4.64 -13.18
N THR A 85 -0.20 5.75 -13.90
CA THR A 85 0.94 6.26 -14.67
C THR A 85 1.56 7.40 -13.88
N VAL A 86 2.66 7.12 -13.17
CA VAL A 86 3.44 8.16 -12.49
C VAL A 86 4.44 8.73 -13.49
N ALA A 87 4.78 10.02 -13.38
CA ALA A 87 5.46 10.83 -14.40
C ALA A 87 6.71 10.21 -15.05
N ASP A 88 7.35 9.26 -14.38
CA ASP A 88 8.63 8.67 -14.78
C ASP A 88 8.48 7.27 -15.43
N GLU A 89 7.28 6.67 -15.47
CA GLU A 89 7.08 5.29 -15.95
C GLU A 89 6.08 5.18 -17.11
N ALA A 90 6.54 4.48 -18.15
CA ALA A 90 5.89 4.18 -19.43
C ALA A 90 4.66 3.24 -19.31
N TYR A 91 3.96 3.23 -18.18
CA TYR A 91 2.76 2.41 -18.01
C TYR A 91 1.62 3.02 -18.83
N ARG A 92 1.29 2.35 -19.92
CA ARG A 92 0.09 2.55 -20.73
C ARG A 92 -0.78 1.31 -20.58
N ASP A 93 -2.09 1.49 -20.54
CA ASP A 93 -3.00 0.34 -20.64
C ASP A 93 -2.90 -0.32 -22.02
N THR A 94 -3.62 -1.42 -22.23
CA THR A 94 -3.63 -2.14 -23.52
C THR A 94 -4.10 -1.29 -24.70
N ASN A 95 -4.73 -0.14 -24.44
CA ASN A 95 -5.23 0.79 -25.44
C ASN A 95 -4.28 1.99 -25.61
N GLY A 96 -3.13 2.01 -24.94
CA GLY A 96 -2.15 3.09 -25.03
C GLY A 96 -2.41 4.27 -24.10
N GLU A 97 -3.45 4.21 -23.25
CA GLU A 97 -3.89 5.31 -22.39
C GLU A 97 -3.16 5.34 -21.05
N LYS A 98 -3.00 6.54 -20.47
CA LYS A 98 -2.40 6.72 -19.14
C LYS A 98 -3.41 6.33 -18.04
N GLY A 99 -2.94 5.58 -17.05
CA GLY A 99 -3.68 5.28 -15.83
C GLY A 99 -3.92 6.54 -14.99
N LYS A 100 -5.15 6.72 -14.52
CA LYS A 100 -5.61 7.94 -13.82
C LYS A 100 -5.43 7.86 -12.30
N PHE A 101 -4.99 6.73 -11.74
CA PHE A 101 -4.81 6.57 -10.29
C PHE A 101 -3.72 7.48 -9.71
N ALA A 102 -2.80 8.00 -10.55
CA ALA A 102 -1.81 8.99 -10.11
C ALA A 102 -2.45 10.20 -9.40
N LYS A 103 -3.66 10.61 -9.81
CA LYS A 103 -4.43 11.69 -9.18
C LYS A 103 -4.98 11.35 -7.78
N LYS A 104 -4.91 10.07 -7.38
CA LYS A 104 -5.39 9.55 -6.08
C LYS A 104 -4.25 9.21 -5.13
N LEU A 105 -2.99 9.42 -5.53
CA LEU A 105 -1.83 9.19 -4.69
C LEU A 105 -1.84 10.19 -3.53
N GLN A 106 -1.78 9.66 -2.32
CA GLN A 106 -1.77 10.45 -1.10
C GLN A 106 -0.38 10.54 -0.49
N VAL A 107 0.48 9.55 -0.75
CA VAL A 107 1.83 9.48 -0.17
C VAL A 107 2.92 9.17 -1.21
N TYR A 108 2.63 8.34 -2.21
CA TYR A 108 3.65 7.86 -3.14
C TYR A 108 4.18 8.98 -4.05
N ALA A 109 5.51 9.05 -4.22
CA ALA A 109 6.19 10.07 -5.02
C ALA A 109 6.03 11.51 -4.49
N ARG A 110 5.62 11.70 -3.23
CA ARG A 110 5.37 13.01 -2.61
C ARG A 110 6.41 13.40 -1.57
N LYS A 111 7.66 12.93 -1.70
CA LYS A 111 8.75 13.22 -0.74
C LYS A 111 8.91 14.73 -0.57
N GLY A 112 8.92 15.21 0.68
CA GLY A 112 9.06 16.63 1.00
C GLY A 112 7.76 17.43 0.90
N GLU A 113 6.70 16.87 0.31
CA GLU A 113 5.38 17.51 0.35
C GLU A 113 4.70 17.32 1.71
N LEU A 114 3.72 18.17 2.00
CA LEU A 114 2.92 18.07 3.22
C LEU A 114 1.92 16.92 3.13
N CYS A 115 1.89 16.10 4.18
CA CYS A 115 0.92 15.04 4.38
C CYS A 115 -0.51 15.60 4.38
N ILE A 116 -1.40 15.02 3.58
CA ILE A 116 -2.79 15.50 3.46
C ILE A 116 -3.64 15.28 4.72
N LYS A 117 -3.19 14.42 5.63
CA LYS A 117 -3.89 14.10 6.89
C LYS A 117 -3.48 15.02 8.04
N CYS A 118 -2.21 15.44 8.10
CA CYS A 118 -1.66 16.12 9.28
C CYS A 118 -0.70 17.28 8.99
N GLY A 119 -0.39 17.56 7.72
CA GLY A 119 0.52 18.64 7.32
C GLY A 119 2.00 18.35 7.53
N HIS A 120 2.42 17.25 8.15
CA HIS A 120 3.84 16.92 8.31
C HIS A 120 4.50 16.49 6.99
N SER A 121 5.79 16.76 6.80
CA SER A 121 6.52 16.41 5.58
C SER A 121 6.55 14.89 5.35
N ILE A 122 6.34 14.46 4.10
CA ILE A 122 6.50 13.05 3.71
C ILE A 122 7.98 12.70 3.59
N GLU A 123 8.35 11.58 4.20
CA GLU A 123 9.71 11.03 4.21
C GLU A 123 9.81 9.80 3.32
N VAL A 124 11.05 9.39 3.01
CA VAL A 124 11.33 8.17 2.24
C VAL A 124 12.27 7.26 3.02
N VAL A 125 11.83 6.01 3.20
CA VAL A 125 12.66 4.92 3.74
C VAL A 125 12.88 3.85 2.68
N LYS A 126 14.06 3.23 2.66
CA LYS A 126 14.35 2.11 1.75
C LYS A 126 13.98 0.79 2.42
N ILE A 127 13.18 -0.02 1.74
CA ILE A 127 12.80 -1.37 2.17
C ILE A 127 13.06 -2.31 1.00
N GLU A 128 13.99 -3.25 1.18
CA GLU A 128 14.38 -4.22 0.16
C GLU A 128 14.75 -3.55 -1.18
N GLY A 129 15.56 -2.49 -1.10
CA GLY A 129 16.01 -1.72 -2.27
C GLY A 129 14.96 -0.79 -2.90
N ARG A 130 13.71 -0.81 -2.44
CA ARG A 130 12.62 0.01 -2.97
C ARG A 130 12.28 1.19 -2.06
N SER A 131 12.05 2.34 -2.67
CA SER A 131 11.61 3.55 -1.96
C SER A 131 10.20 3.37 -1.38
N SER A 132 10.06 3.73 -0.11
CA SER A 132 8.80 3.72 0.63
C SER A 132 8.51 5.12 1.15
N PHE A 133 7.39 5.68 0.73
CA PHE A 133 6.98 7.03 1.12
C PHE A 133 6.08 6.93 2.34
N ILE A 134 6.39 7.68 3.39
CA ILE A 134 5.70 7.60 4.66
C ILE A 134 5.43 8.99 5.24
N CYS A 135 4.37 9.09 6.04
CA CYS A 135 4.22 10.21 6.97
C CYS A 135 4.61 9.73 8.38
N PRO A 136 5.71 10.20 8.99
CA PRO A 136 6.17 9.73 10.31
C PRO A 136 5.18 10.06 11.43
N GLN A 137 4.34 11.09 11.27
CA GLN A 137 3.29 11.44 12.23
C GLN A 137 2.06 10.52 12.13
N CYS A 138 1.62 10.18 10.91
CA CYS A 138 0.45 9.33 10.72
C CYS A 138 0.77 7.84 10.81
N GLN A 139 1.98 7.43 10.44
CA GLN A 139 2.41 6.04 10.42
C GLN A 139 3.50 5.85 11.46
N LYS A 140 3.10 5.61 12.70
CA LYS A 140 4.04 5.38 13.81
C LYS A 140 4.60 3.97 13.75
N LEU A 141 5.90 3.83 13.98
CA LEU A 141 6.60 2.54 14.09
C LEU A 141 6.32 1.91 15.46
#